data_AF-A0A0S2SP70-F1
#
_entry.id   AF-A0A0S2SP70-F1
#
_cell.length_a   1.000
_cell.length_b   1.000
_cell.length_c   1.000
_cell.angle_alpha   90.00
_cell.angle_beta   90.00
_cell.angle_gamma   90.00
#
_symmetry.space_group_name_H-M   'P 1'
#
loop_
_entity.id
_entity.type
_entity.pdbx_description
1 polymer ?
#
loop_
_entity_poly.entity_id
_entity_poly.type
_entity_poly.pdbx_seq_one_letter_code
_entity_poly.pdbx_strand_id
1 'polypeptide(L)'
;MEALLTSTISVAIAEIGDKTQIATVLLAAKYDAFFQVIAGTTLGMMLANVPVVLLGKLGADRLPLKWIRLGCALLFVLLGVSTLMMA
;
A
#
# COMPACT_ATOMS: atom_id res chain seq x y z
N MET A 1 -12.58 21.73 -6.08
CA MET A 1 -11.33 22.09 -5.37
C MET A 1 -11.37 21.62 -3.93
N GLU A 2 -12.43 21.95 -3.18
CA GLU A 2 -12.73 21.46 -1.82
C GLU A 2 -12.44 19.96 -1.62
N ALA A 3 -13.06 19.10 -2.43
CA ALA A 3 -12.94 17.64 -2.29
C ALA A 3 -11.49 17.11 -2.43
N LEU A 4 -10.68 17.71 -3.31
CA LEU A 4 -9.30 17.30 -3.53
C LEU A 4 -8.42 17.70 -2.34
N LEU A 5 -8.66 18.88 -1.77
CA LEU A 5 -7.96 19.34 -0.57
C LEU A 5 -8.32 18.46 0.64
N THR A 6 -9.61 18.18 0.84
CA THR A 6 -10.10 17.31 1.92
C THR A 6 -9.55 15.90 1.80
N SER A 7 -9.59 15.29 0.62
CA SER A 7 -9.04 13.94 0.43
C SER A 7 -7.53 13.90 0.63
N THR A 8 -6.80 14.92 0.14
CA THR A 8 -5.34 14.99 0.27
C THR A 8 -4.93 15.11 1.74
N ILE A 9 -5.55 16.02 2.48
CA ILE A 9 -5.24 16.21 3.91
C ILE A 9 -5.63 14.99 4.73
N SER A 10 -6.80 14.39 4.46
CA SER A 10 -7.27 13.20 5.18
C SER A 10 -6.31 12.02 4.99
N VAL A 11 -5.88 11.77 3.75
CA VAL A 11 -4.92 10.71 3.43
C VAL A 11 -3.55 11.05 4.00
N ALA A 12 -3.08 12.30 3.89
CA ALA A 12 -1.78 12.70 4.43
C ALA A 12 -1.68 12.49 5.94
N ILE A 13 -2.75 12.76 6.69
CA ILE A 13 -2.80 12.52 8.14
C ILE A 13 -2.93 11.02 8.44
N ALA A 14 -3.79 10.29 7.72
CA ALA A 14 -4.01 8.86 7.95
C ALA A 14 -2.78 8.01 7.63
N GLU A 15 -1.98 8.42 6.65
CA GLU A 15 -0.77 7.73 6.19
C GLU A 15 0.51 8.21 6.89
N ILE A 16 0.43 9.24 7.76
CA ILE A 16 1.62 9.80 8.40
C ILE A 16 2.25 8.78 9.37
N GLY A 17 3.51 8.44 9.13
CA GLY A 17 4.23 7.45 9.92
C GLY A 17 3.92 5.99 9.56
N ASP A 18 3.28 5.72 8.43
CA ASP A 18 3.11 4.34 7.98
C ASP A 18 4.46 3.65 7.74
N LYS A 19 4.45 2.31 7.85
CA LYS A 19 5.60 1.43 7.60
C LYS A 19 6.26 1.70 6.25
N THR A 20 5.48 2.04 5.23
CA THR A 20 6.01 2.38 3.90
C THR A 20 6.83 3.68 3.90
N GLN A 21 6.39 4.70 4.66
CA GLN A 21 7.14 5.95 4.84
C GLN A 21 8.43 5.71 5.61
N ILE A 22 8.37 4.97 6.73
CA ILE A 22 9.55 4.63 7.53
C ILE A 22 10.56 3.84 6.69
N ALA A 23 10.11 2.85 5.91
CA ALA A 23 10.97 2.08 5.02
C ALA A 23 11.63 2.96 3.94
N THR A 24 10.88 3.91 3.36
CA THR A 24 11.40 4.85 2.36
C THR A 24 12.47 5.76 2.95
N VAL A 25 12.24 6.31 4.15
CA VAL A 25 13.21 7.14 4.86
C VAL A 25 14.46 6.34 5.23
N LEU A 26 14.32 5.11 5.71
CA LEU A 26 15.44 4.22 5.99
C LEU A 26 16.26 3.90 4.73
N LEU A 27 15.59 3.68 3.59
CA LEU A 27 16.26 3.44 2.32
C LEU A 27 17.05 4.67 1.86
N ALA A 28 16.46 5.85 2.00
CA ALA A 28 17.12 7.13 1.70
C ALA A 28 18.27 7.44 2.67
N ALA A 29 18.19 7.00 3.93
CA ALA A 29 19.26 7.14 4.91
C ALA A 29 20.40 6.14 4.71
N LYS A 30 20.10 4.95 4.17
CA LYS A 30 21.08 3.88 3.94
C LYS A 30 21.91 4.06 2.68
N TYR A 31 21.34 4.66 1.63
CA TYR A 31 21.99 4.80 0.33
C TYR A 31 22.11 6.27 -0.08
N ASP A 32 23.27 6.68 -0.60
CA ASP A 32 23.48 7.99 -1.26
C ASP A 32 22.78 8.07 -2.63
N ALA A 33 21.53 7.63 -2.69
CA ALA A 33 20.75 7.45 -3.91
C ALA A 33 19.36 8.09 -3.78
N PHE A 34 19.29 9.28 -3.19
CA PHE A 34 18.05 10.00 -2.87
C PHE A 34 17.02 10.02 -4.00
N PHE A 35 17.43 10.42 -5.21
CA PHE A 35 16.53 10.47 -6.38
C PHE A 35 16.05 9.09 -6.83
N GLN A 36 16.91 8.06 -6.73
CA GLN A 36 16.54 6.69 -7.10
C GLN A 36 15.58 6.09 -6.08
N VAL A 37 15.77 6.39 -4.79
CA VAL A 37 14.84 5.99 -3.73
C VAL A 37 13.47 6.61 -3.97
N ILE A 38 13.40 7.92 -4.23
CA ILE A 38 12.12 8.60 -4.52
C ILE A 38 11.45 8.02 -5.77
N ALA A 39 12.20 7.88 -6.87
CA ALA A 39 11.65 7.35 -8.11
C ALA A 39 11.18 5.90 -7.94
N GLY A 40 11.98 5.07 -7.27
CA GLY A 40 11.67 3.67 -7.02
C GLY A 40 10.45 3.47 -6.13
N THR A 41 10.34 4.22 -5.03
CA THR A 41 9.19 4.10 -4.12
C THR A 41 7.92 4.66 -4.75
N THR A 42 8.02 5.78 -5.48
CA THR A 42 6.88 6.35 -6.22
C THR A 42 6.36 5.37 -7.28
N LEU A 43 7.26 4.86 -8.14
CA LEU A 43 6.88 3.90 -9.17
C LEU A 43 6.35 2.59 -8.56
N GLY A 44 6.98 2.09 -7.50
CA GLY A 44 6.53 0.90 -6.79
C GLY A 44 5.12 1.05 -6.23
N MET A 45 4.81 2.17 -5.57
CA MET A 45 3.47 2.45 -5.06
C MET A 45 2.45 2.62 -6.19
N MET A 46 2.81 3.30 -7.29
CA MET A 46 1.91 3.40 -8.44
C MET A 46 1.60 2.04 -9.04
N LEU A 47 2.61 1.17 -9.19
CA LEU A 47 2.41 -0.20 -9.69
C LEU A 47 1.55 -1.06 -8.77
N ALA A 48 1.63 -0.86 -7.45
CA ALA A 48 0.78 -1.56 -6.49
C ALA A 48 -0.67 -1.02 -6.51
N ASN A 49 -0.85 0.30 -6.55
CA ASN A 49 -2.16 0.94 -6.35
C ASN A 49 -2.97 1.11 -7.63
N VAL A 50 -2.35 1.44 -8.77
CA VAL A 50 -3.05 1.70 -10.04
C VAL A 50 -3.88 0.50 -10.50
N PRO A 51 -3.37 -0.74 -10.51
CA PRO A 51 -4.18 -1.91 -10.88
C PRO A 51 -5.38 -2.09 -9.96
N VAL A 52 -5.20 -1.89 -8.65
CA VAL A 52 -6.28 -2.01 -7.65
C VAL A 52 -7.37 -0.98 -7.92
N VAL A 53 -7.01 0.28 -8.20
CA VAL A 53 -7.97 1.35 -8.52
C VAL A 53 -8.69 1.07 -9.83
N LEU A 54 -7.98 0.61 -10.87
CA LEU A 54 -8.58 0.26 -12.16
C LEU A 54 -9.57 -0.91 -12.01
N LEU A 55 -9.17 -1.98 -11.34
CA LEU A 55 -10.04 -3.14 -11.07
C LEU A 55 -11.25 -2.75 -10.21
N GLY A 56 -11.05 -1.88 -9.21
CA GLY A 56 -12.13 -1.31 -8.42
C GLY A 56 -13.12 -0.53 -9.28
N LYS A 57 -12.64 0.31 -10.21
CA LYS A 57 -13.51 1.07 -11.12
C LYS A 57 -14.24 0.18 -12.13
N LEU A 58 -13.61 -0.89 -12.60
CA LEU A 58 -14.17 -1.83 -13.57
C LEU A 58 -15.18 -2.83 -12.96
N GLY A 59 -15.15 -3.04 -11.64
CA GLY A 59 -15.90 -4.15 -11.05
C GLY A 59 -16.23 -4.06 -9.56
N ALA A 60 -16.17 -2.89 -8.90
CA ALA A 60 -16.52 -2.75 -7.47
C ALA A 60 -17.90 -3.33 -7.14
N ASP A 61 -18.89 -3.17 -8.02
CA ASP A 61 -20.25 -3.70 -7.81
C ASP A 61 -20.36 -5.21 -8.02
N ARG A 62 -19.36 -5.81 -8.70
CA ARG A 62 -19.27 -7.25 -8.99
C ARG A 62 -18.32 -7.99 -8.03
N LEU A 63 -17.66 -7.27 -7.13
CA LEU A 63 -16.69 -7.81 -6.17
C LEU A 63 -17.38 -8.12 -4.83
N PRO A 64 -17.88 -9.35 -4.62
CA PRO A 64 -18.49 -9.72 -3.34
C PRO A 64 -17.46 -9.62 -2.20
N LEU A 65 -17.63 -8.62 -1.34
CA LEU A 65 -16.77 -8.32 -0.17
C LEU A 65 -16.52 -9.55 0.74
N LYS A 66 -17.41 -10.54 0.73
CA LYS A 66 -17.23 -11.81 1.46
C LYS A 66 -16.00 -12.58 0.99
N TRP A 67 -15.78 -12.68 -0.32
CA TRP A 67 -14.67 -13.43 -0.89
C TRP A 67 -13.34 -12.69 -0.75
N ILE A 68 -13.34 -11.35 -0.89
CA ILE A 68 -12.15 -10.53 -0.61
C ILE A 68 -11.71 -10.70 0.83
N ARG A 69 -12.63 -10.59 1.80
CA ARG A 69 -12.30 -10.80 3.22
C ARG A 69 -11.76 -12.19 3.51
N LEU A 70 -12.41 -13.23 2.96
CA LEU A 70 -11.95 -14.60 3.17
C LEU A 70 -10.55 -14.81 2.58
N GLY A 71 -10.28 -14.27 1.40
CA GLY A 71 -8.97 -14.31 0.76
C GLY A 71 -7.90 -13.58 1.59
N CYS A 72 -8.18 -12.36 2.04
CA CYS A 72 -7.26 -11.61 2.91
C CYS A 72 -7.01 -12.34 4.24
N ALA A 73 -8.05 -12.90 4.87
CA ALA A 73 -7.91 -13.65 6.11
C ALA A 73 -7.04 -14.91 5.92
N LEU A 74 -7.27 -15.68 4.85
CA LEU A 74 -6.45 -16.84 4.50
C LEU A 74 -5.00 -16.45 4.25
N LEU A 75 -4.76 -15.38 3.48
CA LEU A 75 -3.40 -14.86 3.25
C LEU A 75 -2.71 -14.47 4.55
N PHE A 76 -3.41 -13.78 5.47
CA PHE A 76 -2.86 -13.41 6.76
C PHE A 76 -2.52 -14.62 7.63
N VAL A 77 -3.39 -15.64 7.66
CA VAL A 77 -3.13 -16.89 8.40
C VAL A 77 -1.93 -17.61 7.80
N LEU A 78 -1.86 -17.75 6.47
CA LEU A 78 -0.76 -18.41 5.79
C LEU A 78 0.57 -17.69 6.05
N LEU A 79 0.59 -16.36 5.90
CA LEU A 79 1.79 -15.58 6.19
C LEU A 79 2.19 -15.72 7.66
N GLY A 80 1.24 -15.60 8.60
CA GLY A 80 1.52 -15.73 10.03
C GLY A 80 2.06 -17.11 10.43
N VAL A 81 1.52 -18.19 9.85
CA VAL A 81 2.06 -19.54 10.07
C VAL A 81 3.45 -19.67 9.45
N SER A 82 3.66 -19.15 8.24
CA SER A 82 4.96 -19.21 7.59
C SER A 82 6.06 -18.46 8.37
N THR A 83 5.76 -17.29 8.92
CA THR A 83 6.70 -16.56 9.78
C THR A 83 6.95 -17.29 11.09
N LEU A 84 5.94 -17.92 11.69
CA LEU A 84 6.12 -18.70 12.92
C LEU A 84 7.00 -19.93 12.72
N MET A 85 6.91 -20.57 11.55
CA MET A 85 7.75 -21.73 11.22
C MET A 85 9.18 -21.35 10.82
N MET A 86 9.39 -20.12 10.34
CA MET A 86 10.70 -19.61 9.91
C MET A 86 11.44 -18.83 11.02
N ALA A 87 10.73 -18.40 12.07
CA ALA A 87 11.28 -17.81 13.29
C ALA A 87 11.79 -18.89 14.25
#